data_AF-A0A2T7PD12-F1
#
_entry.id   AF-A0A2T7PD12-F1
#
_cell.length_a   1.000
_cell.length_b   1.000
_cell.length_c   1.000
_cell.angle_alpha   90.00
_cell.angle_beta   90.00
_cell.angle_gamma   90.00
#
_symmetry.space_group_name_H-M   'P 1'
#
loop_
_entity.id
_entity.type
_entity.pdbx_description
1 polymer ?
#
loop_
_entity_poly.entity_id
_entity_poly.type
_entity_poly.pdbx_seq_one_letter_code
_entity_poly.pdbx_strand_id
1 'polypeptide(L)'
;MILTFQFIPETSSDTSGDTDSSKRFRDEASANLEKWVNKPPENPCNDECDLRGLLKITFDNSTRKHLQINMTFDTDPSGFTFNIGDSISNDGYAGDYADQSNDAEVHSLGRTILFYGKEIRPYLSYGLLYQRDNFITQQVKVDIMDELAAAHNGHDYLLVNSFKMFALNGQADATGPVNDDIYLALNRVVTGRPDRYGNGLCKVYDVALPADNCTQGGSLLDKTTFKSLADKRQFTGVDCYQVQRMMSQAGFMLCVCGFALTFGQQVSVNLKTGVVTGSVTAANGFQWISQPPVVPGNTQCNGRGVLKLTFGPQRVRAHIQMTLTNNPTGATFHIGDSATNDGYAGDYGTQANDAEVHSIDKTIYFYGRDQSPGVSYGLLYSRANFLTTNVIVDIKDELASADSGNSFLLINSPRLFALNGQSDFEGPVNKDVYVAMNQVITGRQDRLGTGLCKMIITWFSS
;
A
#
# COMPACT_ATOMS: atom_id res chain seq x y z
N MET A 1 8.97 0.18 -12.34
CA MET A 1 10.38 0.61 -12.50
C MET A 1 10.85 1.12 -11.13
N ILE A 2 11.87 1.97 -11.04
CA ILE A 2 12.03 2.93 -9.92
C ILE A 2 12.51 4.22 -10.59
N LEU A 3 11.68 5.29 -10.57
CA LEU A 3 11.91 6.51 -11.37
C LEU A 3 11.79 7.81 -10.55
N THR A 4 12.89 8.22 -9.94
CA THR A 4 12.94 9.47 -9.18
C THR A 4 12.86 10.70 -10.08
N PHE A 5 11.86 11.57 -9.88
CA PHE A 5 11.84 12.92 -10.46
C PHE A 5 12.78 13.84 -9.68
N GLN A 6 13.72 14.48 -10.37
CA GLN A 6 14.56 15.54 -9.80
C GLN A 6 14.57 16.76 -10.71
N PHE A 7 14.16 17.92 -10.18
CA PHE A 7 14.42 19.21 -10.81
C PHE A 7 15.88 19.59 -10.50
N ILE A 8 16.73 19.65 -11.53
CA ILE A 8 18.10 20.15 -11.43
C ILE A 8 18.21 21.39 -12.34
N PRO A 9 18.59 22.57 -11.82
CA PRO A 9 18.89 23.73 -12.67
C PRO A 9 20.18 23.47 -13.47
N GLU A 10 20.14 23.61 -14.79
CA GLU A 10 21.36 23.70 -15.59
C GLU A 10 22.03 25.06 -15.35
N THR A 11 23.06 25.11 -14.50
CA THR A 11 24.05 26.21 -14.56
C THR A 11 25.08 25.85 -15.61
N SER A 12 25.04 26.56 -16.74
CA SER A 12 25.98 26.39 -17.84
C SER A 12 27.41 26.81 -17.45
N SER A 13 28.34 25.87 -17.54
CA SER A 13 29.73 26.18 -17.89
C SER A 13 30.34 24.97 -18.60
N ASP A 14 30.38 25.05 -19.93
CA ASP A 14 31.07 24.11 -20.80
C ASP A 14 32.59 24.12 -20.51
N THR A 15 33.22 22.94 -20.43
CA THR A 15 34.40 22.52 -21.23
C THR A 15 35.06 21.28 -20.64
N SER A 16 34.72 20.09 -21.13
CA SER A 16 35.66 18.99 -21.39
C SER A 16 34.90 17.80 -21.99
N GLY A 17 35.27 17.38 -23.20
CA GLY A 17 34.62 16.23 -23.83
C GLY A 17 34.99 14.91 -23.16
N ASP A 18 33.98 14.11 -22.83
CA ASP A 18 34.14 12.67 -22.66
C ASP A 18 32.92 11.96 -23.30
N THR A 19 33.18 10.89 -24.05
CA THR A 19 32.18 10.22 -24.89
C THR A 19 31.50 9.08 -24.13
N ASP A 20 30.69 9.42 -23.13
CA ASP A 20 29.90 8.42 -22.40
C ASP A 20 28.62 8.04 -23.16
N SER A 21 28.76 7.01 -24.01
CA SER A 21 27.64 6.40 -24.72
C SER A 21 26.62 5.72 -23.79
N SER A 22 26.99 5.37 -22.55
CA SER A 22 26.09 4.71 -21.60
C SER A 22 25.01 5.65 -21.05
N LYS A 23 25.29 6.96 -21.04
CA LYS A 23 24.32 8.01 -20.66
C LYS A 23 23.21 8.14 -21.71
N ARG A 24 23.58 8.25 -22.99
CA ARG A 24 22.64 8.31 -24.13
C ARG A 24 21.68 7.12 -24.17
N PHE A 25 22.19 5.90 -23.97
CA PHE A 25 21.34 4.69 -23.98
C PHE A 25 20.37 4.61 -22.79
N ARG A 26 20.63 5.28 -21.66
CA ARG A 26 19.67 5.35 -20.54
C ARG A 26 18.59 6.40 -20.81
N ASP A 27 18.97 7.55 -21.34
CA ASP A 27 18.03 8.64 -21.64
C ASP A 27 17.10 8.27 -22.82
N GLU A 28 17.59 7.57 -23.85
CA GLU A 28 16.76 7.11 -24.98
C GLU A 28 15.84 5.91 -24.63
N ALA A 29 16.20 5.08 -23.65
CA ALA A 29 15.39 3.94 -23.23
C ALA A 29 14.21 4.34 -22.32
N SER A 30 14.37 5.36 -21.48
CA SER A 30 13.28 5.90 -20.65
C SER A 30 12.35 6.85 -21.43
N ALA A 31 12.87 7.58 -22.42
CA ALA A 31 12.10 8.54 -23.25
C ALA A 31 10.96 7.93 -24.09
N ASN A 32 10.89 6.59 -24.22
CA ASN A 32 9.85 5.90 -24.98
C ASN A 32 8.70 5.35 -24.12
N LEU A 33 8.86 5.27 -22.80
CA LEU A 33 7.84 4.76 -21.87
C LEU A 33 7.07 5.89 -21.16
N GLU A 34 7.66 7.08 -21.02
CA GLU A 34 7.04 8.20 -20.33
C GLU A 34 7.09 9.48 -21.16
N LYS A 35 5.95 10.16 -21.29
CA LYS A 35 5.83 11.37 -22.12
C LYS A 35 4.94 12.40 -21.43
N TRP A 36 5.52 13.55 -21.12
CA TRP A 36 4.73 14.74 -20.76
C TRP A 36 3.84 15.14 -21.93
N VAL A 37 2.52 15.03 -21.75
CA VAL A 37 1.52 15.62 -22.65
C VAL A 37 1.41 17.12 -22.37
N ASN A 38 1.54 17.48 -21.09
CA ASN A 38 1.61 18.86 -20.62
C ASN A 38 2.54 18.93 -19.40
N LYS A 39 3.79 19.37 -19.59
CA LYS A 39 4.74 19.58 -18.49
C LYS A 39 4.34 20.84 -17.70
N PRO A 40 4.25 20.80 -16.36
CA PRO A 40 4.08 22.00 -15.55
C PRO A 40 5.21 23.03 -15.80
N PRO A 41 4.93 24.34 -15.72
CA PRO A 41 5.98 25.35 -15.79
C PRO A 41 6.91 25.22 -14.57
N GLU A 42 8.20 25.49 -14.76
CA GLU A 42 9.18 25.44 -13.67
C GLU A 42 8.99 26.66 -12.75
N ASN A 43 8.42 26.43 -11.57
CA ASN A 43 8.28 27.41 -10.51
C ASN A 43 8.84 26.83 -9.19
N PRO A 44 10.13 27.03 -8.88
CA PRO A 44 10.75 26.49 -7.66
C PRO A 44 10.26 27.16 -6.37
N CYS A 45 9.46 28.23 -6.47
CA CYS A 45 8.90 28.97 -5.34
C CYS A 45 7.36 28.91 -5.34
N ASN A 46 6.76 27.82 -5.86
CA ASN A 46 5.30 27.66 -5.75
C ASN A 46 4.89 27.12 -4.37
N ASP A 47 4.67 28.04 -3.44
CA ASP A 47 4.15 27.73 -2.11
C ASP A 47 2.63 27.39 -2.12
N GLU A 48 1.92 27.62 -3.24
CA GLU A 48 0.47 27.38 -3.38
C GLU A 48 0.11 25.98 -3.92
N CYS A 49 1.10 25.19 -4.34
CA CYS A 49 0.94 23.82 -4.84
C CYS A 49 -0.18 23.63 -5.89
N ASP A 50 -0.37 24.61 -6.77
CA ASP A 50 -1.44 24.68 -7.77
C ASP A 50 -1.01 24.26 -9.20
N LEU A 51 0.29 23.98 -9.40
CA LEU A 51 0.86 23.66 -10.72
C LEU A 51 0.16 22.46 -11.36
N ARG A 52 -0.17 22.60 -12.65
CA ARG A 52 -0.90 21.58 -13.40
C ARG A 52 -0.03 20.89 -14.42
N GLY A 53 -0.23 19.58 -14.56
CA GLY A 53 0.49 18.75 -15.52
C GLY A 53 -0.32 17.54 -15.97
N LEU A 54 0.12 16.93 -17.07
CA LEU A 54 -0.36 15.64 -17.55
C LEU A 54 0.81 14.82 -18.10
N LEU A 55 1.06 13.69 -17.45
CA LEU A 55 2.03 12.68 -17.85
C LEU A 55 1.29 11.48 -18.46
N LYS A 56 1.77 10.96 -19.59
CA LYS A 56 1.40 9.66 -20.14
C LYS A 56 2.51 8.67 -19.82
N ILE A 57 2.16 7.48 -19.36
CA ILE A 57 3.03 6.37 -19.01
C ILE A 57 2.55 5.16 -19.82
N THR A 58 3.36 4.64 -20.73
CA THR A 58 3.06 3.46 -21.55
C THR A 58 3.79 2.27 -20.95
N PHE A 59 3.07 1.21 -20.57
CA PHE A 59 3.71 -0.03 -20.14
C PHE A 59 4.31 -0.79 -21.32
N ASP A 60 5.48 -1.39 -21.13
CA ASP A 60 6.02 -2.34 -22.11
C ASP A 60 5.26 -3.67 -22.06
N ASN A 61 5.04 -4.28 -23.22
CA ASN A 61 4.23 -5.50 -23.33
C ASN A 61 4.99 -6.79 -22.97
N SER A 62 6.17 -6.68 -22.35
CA SER A 62 7.07 -7.79 -22.04
C SER A 62 7.33 -7.97 -20.54
N THR A 63 7.36 -6.91 -19.72
CA THR A 63 7.50 -7.03 -18.26
C THR A 63 6.83 -5.89 -17.45
N ARG A 64 6.13 -6.27 -16.37
CA ARG A 64 5.67 -5.41 -15.24
C ARG A 64 4.56 -4.37 -15.54
N LYS A 65 3.30 -4.80 -15.44
CA LYS A 65 2.10 -3.93 -15.38
C LYS A 65 1.76 -3.50 -13.93
N HIS A 66 2.71 -2.81 -13.30
CA HIS A 66 2.55 -2.17 -11.97
C HIS A 66 3.22 -0.81 -11.94
N LEU A 67 2.45 0.21 -11.59
CA LEU A 67 2.86 1.60 -11.38
C LEU A 67 2.57 2.00 -9.94
N GLN A 68 3.54 2.65 -9.28
CA GLN A 68 3.41 3.17 -7.94
C GLN A 68 3.67 4.68 -7.98
N ILE A 69 2.78 5.46 -7.36
CA ILE A 69 2.79 6.93 -7.42
C ILE A 69 2.75 7.43 -5.98
N ASN A 70 3.83 8.02 -5.49
CA ASN A 70 3.86 8.67 -4.17
C ASN A 70 3.57 10.15 -4.34
N MET A 71 2.69 10.70 -3.53
CA MET A 71 2.19 12.06 -3.61
C MET A 71 2.33 12.74 -2.24
N THR A 72 2.87 13.95 -2.24
CA THR A 72 2.93 14.82 -1.06
C THR A 72 1.99 15.99 -1.26
N PHE A 73 1.10 16.20 -0.29
CA PHE A 73 0.11 17.27 -0.32
C PHE A 73 0.46 18.38 0.68
N ASP A 74 -0.16 19.54 0.48
CA ASP A 74 -0.24 20.59 1.50
C ASP A 74 -1.17 20.16 2.66
N THR A 75 -1.49 21.11 3.54
CA THR A 75 -2.36 20.86 4.68
C THR A 75 -3.86 20.85 4.35
N ASP A 76 -4.29 21.42 3.23
CA ASP A 76 -5.71 21.65 2.90
C ASP A 76 -6.03 21.46 1.40
N PRO A 77 -5.78 20.25 0.84
CA PRO A 77 -5.97 20.00 -0.59
C PRO A 77 -7.44 20.15 -0.98
N SER A 78 -7.69 20.84 -2.10
CA SER A 78 -9.03 21.14 -2.59
C SER A 78 -9.19 20.83 -4.09
N GLY A 79 -10.42 20.51 -4.52
CA GLY A 79 -10.71 20.15 -5.91
C GLY A 79 -9.99 18.87 -6.39
N PHE A 80 -9.75 18.75 -7.68
CA PHE A 80 -9.08 17.60 -8.29
C PHE A 80 -7.56 17.72 -8.16
N THR A 81 -6.99 17.24 -7.04
CA THR A 81 -5.54 17.34 -6.79
C THR A 81 -4.73 16.31 -7.59
N PHE A 82 -5.33 15.17 -7.92
CA PHE A 82 -4.85 14.24 -8.95
C PHE A 82 -6.00 13.49 -9.62
N ASN A 83 -5.76 13.00 -10.82
CA ASN A 83 -6.56 11.97 -11.48
C ASN A 83 -5.61 11.02 -12.24
N ILE A 84 -5.75 9.72 -12.00
CA ILE A 84 -4.97 8.64 -12.63
C ILE A 84 -5.97 7.77 -13.39
N GLY A 85 -5.82 7.61 -14.70
CA GLY A 85 -6.76 6.81 -15.50
C GLY A 85 -6.10 6.06 -16.66
N ASP A 86 -6.73 4.99 -17.16
CA ASP A 86 -6.30 4.28 -18.38
C ASP A 86 -6.89 4.87 -19.67
N SER A 87 -7.65 5.96 -19.61
CA SER A 87 -8.11 6.70 -20.79
C SER A 87 -7.63 8.15 -20.84
N ILE A 88 -7.24 8.61 -22.04
CA ILE A 88 -7.01 10.03 -22.33
C ILE A 88 -8.28 10.89 -22.15
N SER A 89 -9.45 10.23 -22.16
CA SER A 89 -10.75 10.87 -21.98
C SER A 89 -11.24 10.90 -20.53
N ASN A 90 -10.49 10.35 -19.56
CA ASN A 90 -10.87 10.38 -18.15
C ASN A 90 -11.08 11.83 -17.65
N ASP A 91 -12.18 12.02 -16.93
CA ASP A 91 -12.61 13.34 -16.48
C ASP A 91 -12.92 13.44 -14.99
N GLY A 92 -12.86 12.35 -14.22
CA GLY A 92 -13.15 12.34 -12.79
C GLY A 92 -14.56 11.89 -12.38
N TYR A 93 -15.36 11.26 -13.26
CA TYR A 93 -16.58 10.52 -12.86
C TYR A 93 -16.87 9.24 -13.70
N ALA A 94 -15.84 8.50 -14.15
CA ALA A 94 -15.96 7.47 -15.22
C ALA A 94 -16.71 8.00 -16.47
N GLY A 95 -16.33 9.21 -16.88
CA GLY A 95 -16.83 9.82 -18.10
C GLY A 95 -15.84 9.62 -19.24
N ASP A 96 -16.26 8.90 -20.28
CA ASP A 96 -15.56 8.85 -21.56
C ASP A 96 -16.05 9.97 -22.52
N TYR A 97 -15.20 10.30 -23.49
CA TYR A 97 -15.63 10.95 -24.74
C TYR A 97 -15.82 9.91 -25.86
N ALA A 98 -16.04 8.64 -25.48
CA ALA A 98 -15.99 7.45 -26.34
C ALA A 98 -14.63 7.21 -27.04
N ASP A 99 -13.52 7.53 -26.36
CA ASP A 99 -12.15 7.26 -26.85
C ASP A 99 -11.63 5.86 -26.45
N GLN A 100 -12.17 5.28 -25.36
CA GLN A 100 -11.90 3.94 -24.82
C GLN A 100 -13.07 3.51 -23.92
N SER A 101 -13.33 2.21 -23.85
CA SER A 101 -14.32 1.59 -22.94
C SER A 101 -13.70 0.90 -21.73
N ASN A 102 -12.36 0.80 -21.70
CA ASN A 102 -11.62 0.67 -20.45
C ASN A 102 -11.17 2.07 -20.04
N ASP A 103 -11.91 2.66 -19.10
CA ASP A 103 -11.78 4.05 -18.65
C ASP A 103 -11.78 4.15 -17.10
N ALA A 104 -11.15 3.18 -16.44
CA ALA A 104 -11.00 3.16 -14.99
C ALA A 104 -10.12 4.32 -14.51
N GLU A 105 -10.46 4.89 -13.35
CA GLU A 105 -9.71 6.01 -12.77
C GLU A 105 -9.68 5.99 -11.23
N VAL A 106 -8.60 6.54 -10.68
CA VAL A 106 -8.45 6.86 -9.25
C VAL A 106 -8.11 8.33 -9.14
N HIS A 107 -8.93 9.07 -8.41
CA HIS A 107 -8.77 10.52 -8.31
C HIS A 107 -9.11 11.05 -6.92
N SER A 108 -8.75 12.29 -6.66
CA SER A 108 -9.14 13.02 -5.46
C SER A 108 -10.21 14.07 -5.73
N LEU A 109 -11.03 14.32 -4.71
CA LEU A 109 -11.87 15.51 -4.62
C LEU A 109 -11.67 16.13 -3.23
N GLY A 110 -10.78 17.11 -3.15
CA GLY A 110 -10.24 17.64 -1.90
C GLY A 110 -9.58 16.53 -1.07
N ARG A 111 -10.10 16.29 0.15
CA ARG A 111 -9.61 15.21 1.02
C ARG A 111 -10.23 13.83 0.74
N THR A 112 -11.18 13.71 -0.17
CA THR A 112 -11.78 12.42 -0.54
C THR A 112 -10.97 11.75 -1.66
N ILE A 113 -10.77 10.44 -1.58
CA ILE A 113 -10.27 9.61 -2.68
C ILE A 113 -11.42 8.76 -3.25
N LEU A 114 -11.46 8.61 -4.57
CA LEU A 114 -12.49 7.88 -5.29
C LEU A 114 -11.84 6.91 -6.28
N PHE A 115 -12.42 5.72 -6.40
CA PHE A 115 -12.03 4.65 -7.32
C PHE A 115 -13.21 4.36 -8.23
N TYR A 116 -13.06 4.64 -9.51
CA TYR A 116 -14.02 4.34 -10.55
C TYR A 116 -13.46 3.24 -11.44
N GLY A 117 -14.26 2.21 -11.68
CA GLY A 117 -14.00 1.21 -12.69
C GLY A 117 -14.73 1.54 -13.99
N LYS A 118 -14.28 0.92 -15.08
CA LYS A 118 -14.77 1.16 -16.43
C LYS A 118 -16.28 0.98 -16.63
N GLU A 119 -16.83 1.70 -17.60
CA GLU A 119 -18.26 1.60 -17.94
C GLU A 119 -18.61 0.21 -18.51
N ILE A 120 -19.69 -0.41 -18.01
CA ILE A 120 -20.30 -1.59 -18.64
C ILE A 120 -21.71 -1.24 -19.07
N ARG A 121 -21.84 -0.85 -20.34
CA ARG A 121 -23.13 -0.61 -21.00
C ARG A 121 -23.99 -1.89 -20.97
N PRO A 122 -25.33 -1.80 -20.83
CA PRO A 122 -26.16 -0.62 -21.11
C PRO A 122 -26.67 0.14 -19.87
N TYR A 123 -26.20 -0.15 -18.65
CA TYR A 123 -26.73 0.46 -17.42
C TYR A 123 -25.76 1.48 -16.81
N LEU A 124 -26.19 2.75 -16.86
CA LEU A 124 -25.52 3.95 -16.33
C LEU A 124 -25.45 3.96 -14.79
N SER A 125 -24.79 2.97 -14.19
CA SER A 125 -24.19 3.14 -12.87
C SER A 125 -22.85 3.83 -13.09
N TYR A 126 -22.74 5.10 -12.68
CA TYR A 126 -21.45 5.76 -12.53
C TYR A 126 -20.47 4.78 -11.87
N GLY A 127 -19.29 4.58 -12.48
CA GLY A 127 -18.42 3.43 -12.22
C GLY A 127 -17.79 3.33 -10.83
N LEU A 128 -18.23 4.13 -9.86
CA LEU A 128 -17.71 4.21 -8.51
C LEU A 128 -17.73 2.83 -7.83
N LEU A 129 -16.54 2.27 -7.64
CA LEU A 129 -16.33 1.02 -6.89
C LEU A 129 -16.04 1.31 -5.42
N TYR A 130 -15.37 2.42 -5.11
CA TYR A 130 -15.00 2.77 -3.75
C TYR A 130 -14.80 4.28 -3.53
N GLN A 131 -15.15 4.77 -2.34
CA GLN A 131 -14.94 6.14 -1.88
C GLN A 131 -14.44 6.12 -0.44
N ARG A 132 -13.48 7.00 -0.11
CA ARG A 132 -13.13 7.33 1.29
C ARG A 132 -12.92 8.83 1.46
N ASP A 133 -13.76 9.42 2.31
CA ASP A 133 -13.60 10.81 2.74
C ASP A 133 -12.48 10.95 3.78
N ASN A 134 -11.82 12.11 3.78
CA ASN A 134 -10.67 12.40 4.66
C ASN A 134 -9.48 11.44 4.52
N PHE A 135 -9.31 10.86 3.34
CA PHE A 135 -8.19 9.98 3.03
C PHE A 135 -6.92 10.72 2.61
N ILE A 136 -7.04 11.83 1.88
CA ILE A 136 -5.87 12.61 1.47
C ILE A 136 -5.32 13.33 2.71
N THR A 137 -4.15 12.88 3.15
CA THR A 137 -3.32 13.53 4.18
C THR A 137 -2.06 14.08 3.50
N GLN A 138 -1.07 14.51 4.28
CA GLN A 138 0.19 15.04 3.77
C GLN A 138 0.95 14.06 2.84
N GLN A 139 0.74 12.75 2.97
CA GLN A 139 1.33 11.74 2.09
C GLN A 139 0.29 10.70 1.68
N VAL A 140 0.18 10.44 0.38
CA VAL A 140 -0.60 9.33 -0.17
C VAL A 140 0.23 8.61 -1.22
N LYS A 141 0.17 7.29 -1.24
CA LYS A 141 0.71 6.47 -2.32
C LYS A 141 -0.45 5.75 -2.99
N VAL A 142 -0.41 5.65 -4.32
CA VAL A 142 -1.38 4.92 -5.14
C VAL A 142 -0.64 3.88 -5.96
N ASP A 143 -1.12 2.64 -5.92
CA ASP A 143 -0.60 1.51 -6.69
C ASP A 143 -1.63 1.11 -7.73
N ILE A 144 -1.23 1.10 -9.00
CA ILE A 144 -2.05 0.77 -10.17
C ILE A 144 -1.52 -0.52 -10.79
N MET A 145 -2.40 -1.50 -10.98
CA MET A 145 -2.11 -2.79 -11.61
C MET A 145 -3.31 -3.24 -12.44
N ASP A 146 -3.12 -4.28 -13.24
CA ASP A 146 -4.21 -4.92 -13.95
C ASP A 146 -5.34 -5.36 -13.01
N GLU A 147 -6.58 -4.94 -13.31
CA GLU A 147 -7.80 -5.23 -12.54
C GLU A 147 -7.71 -4.84 -11.04
N LEU A 148 -6.78 -3.95 -10.67
CA LEU A 148 -6.51 -3.59 -9.29
C LEU A 148 -5.97 -2.18 -9.11
N ALA A 149 -6.50 -1.47 -8.12
CA ALA A 149 -5.85 -0.29 -7.57
C ALA A 149 -5.83 -0.34 -6.04
N ALA A 150 -4.75 0.14 -5.45
CA ALA A 150 -4.64 0.36 -4.02
C ALA A 150 -4.24 1.80 -3.72
N ALA A 151 -4.55 2.27 -2.52
CA ALA A 151 -4.02 3.54 -2.03
C ALA A 151 -3.75 3.47 -0.53
N HIS A 152 -2.76 4.20 -0.05
CA HIS A 152 -2.48 4.31 1.39
C HIS A 152 -1.92 5.66 1.80
N ASN A 153 -2.25 6.09 3.01
CA ASN A 153 -1.86 7.39 3.56
C ASN A 153 -1.02 7.26 4.86
N GLY A 154 -0.48 6.07 5.13
CA GLY A 154 0.25 5.73 6.36
C GLY A 154 -0.64 5.36 7.56
N HIS A 155 -1.96 5.55 7.47
CA HIS A 155 -2.92 5.26 8.54
C HIS A 155 -4.08 4.36 8.09
N ASP A 156 -4.54 4.50 6.85
CA ASP A 156 -5.57 3.69 6.18
C ASP A 156 -5.01 3.11 4.87
N TYR A 157 -5.57 1.98 4.43
CA TYR A 157 -5.16 1.22 3.25
C TYR A 157 -6.38 0.68 2.49
N LEU A 158 -6.57 1.22 1.28
CA LEU A 158 -7.67 0.90 0.38
C LEU A 158 -7.17 -0.05 -0.70
N LEU A 159 -7.97 -1.05 -1.03
CA LEU A 159 -7.69 -2.00 -2.11
C LEU A 159 -8.98 -2.29 -2.87
N VAL A 160 -9.02 -1.93 -4.14
CA VAL A 160 -10.09 -2.22 -5.07
C VAL A 160 -9.56 -3.21 -6.09
N ASN A 161 -9.94 -4.48 -5.91
CA ASN A 161 -9.69 -5.55 -6.88
C ASN A 161 -11.02 -5.84 -7.59
N SER A 162 -11.05 -5.57 -8.90
CA SER A 162 -12.23 -5.76 -9.76
C SER A 162 -11.79 -5.78 -11.21
N PHE A 163 -12.38 -6.67 -12.02
CA PHE A 163 -12.24 -6.71 -13.48
C PHE A 163 -12.65 -5.40 -14.21
N LYS A 164 -13.21 -4.44 -13.47
CA LYS A 164 -13.49 -3.08 -13.93
C LYS A 164 -12.36 -2.08 -13.71
N MET A 165 -11.40 -2.34 -12.83
CA MET A 165 -10.22 -1.48 -12.70
C MET A 165 -9.25 -1.75 -13.85
N PHE A 166 -8.47 -0.72 -14.20
CA PHE A 166 -7.31 -0.68 -15.10
C PHE A 166 -7.07 -1.90 -15.99
N ALA A 167 -7.33 -1.75 -17.29
CA ALA A 167 -7.17 -2.78 -18.32
C ALA A 167 -5.72 -2.87 -18.81
N LEU A 168 -4.81 -3.28 -17.93
CA LEU A 168 -3.37 -3.24 -18.19
C LEU A 168 -2.79 -4.55 -18.72
N ASN A 169 -3.56 -5.61 -18.91
CA ASN A 169 -3.07 -6.92 -19.37
C ASN A 169 -3.55 -7.28 -20.78
N GLY A 170 -3.65 -6.27 -21.65
CA GLY A 170 -4.01 -6.47 -23.05
C GLY A 170 -5.49 -6.82 -23.28
N GLN A 171 -6.38 -6.48 -22.34
CA GLN A 171 -7.81 -6.66 -22.51
C GLN A 171 -8.31 -5.92 -23.77
N ALA A 172 -9.26 -6.54 -24.46
CA ALA A 172 -9.92 -5.91 -25.60
C ALA A 172 -10.67 -4.64 -25.14
N ASP A 173 -10.57 -3.58 -25.93
CA ASP A 173 -11.40 -2.40 -25.80
C ASP A 173 -12.56 -2.46 -26.81
N ALA A 174 -13.79 -2.26 -26.34
CA ALA A 174 -14.98 -2.22 -27.20
C ALA A 174 -15.10 -0.92 -28.01
N THR A 175 -14.37 0.13 -27.62
CA THR A 175 -14.38 1.47 -28.21
C THR A 175 -12.95 1.98 -28.43
N GLY A 176 -12.05 1.12 -28.92
CA GLY A 176 -10.66 1.54 -29.23
C GLY A 176 -9.73 0.38 -29.56
N PRO A 177 -8.44 0.66 -29.78
CA PRO A 177 -7.40 -0.36 -29.66
C PRO A 177 -7.22 -0.78 -28.20
N VAL A 178 -6.63 -1.96 -27.99
CA VAL A 178 -6.05 -2.35 -26.70
C VAL A 178 -5.09 -1.25 -26.22
N ASN A 179 -5.21 -0.86 -24.94
CA ASN A 179 -4.43 0.23 -24.37
C ASN A 179 -3.70 -0.20 -23.10
N ASP A 180 -2.38 -0.05 -23.09
CA ASP A 180 -1.52 -0.26 -21.93
C ASP A 180 -0.97 1.09 -21.38
N ASP A 181 -1.63 2.22 -21.70
CA ASP A 181 -1.27 3.56 -21.21
C ASP A 181 -1.99 3.94 -19.92
N ILE A 182 -1.27 4.56 -18.98
CA ILE A 182 -1.82 5.30 -17.84
C ILE A 182 -1.55 6.79 -18.00
N TYR A 183 -2.55 7.60 -17.68
CA TYR A 183 -2.50 9.05 -17.66
C TYR A 183 -2.51 9.54 -16.21
N LEU A 184 -1.46 10.25 -15.78
CA LEU A 184 -1.35 10.90 -14.48
C LEU A 184 -1.51 12.42 -14.65
N ALA A 185 -2.63 12.93 -14.17
CA ALA A 185 -2.98 14.34 -14.16
C ALA A 185 -2.74 14.95 -12.77
N LEU A 186 -2.11 16.13 -12.73
CA LEU A 186 -1.67 16.82 -11.50
C LEU A 186 -2.45 18.12 -11.32
N ASN A 187 -3.13 18.31 -10.19
CA ASN A 187 -4.01 19.46 -9.89
C ASN A 187 -5.09 19.73 -10.97
N ARG A 188 -5.48 18.68 -11.71
CA ARG A 188 -6.50 18.66 -12.76
C ARG A 188 -6.93 17.22 -13.06
N VAL A 189 -7.97 17.09 -13.87
CA VAL A 189 -8.34 15.83 -14.52
C VAL A 189 -7.63 15.65 -15.87
N VAL A 190 -7.55 14.40 -16.38
CA VAL A 190 -6.79 14.05 -17.60
C VAL A 190 -7.26 14.88 -18.81
N THR A 191 -8.55 14.87 -19.12
CA THR A 191 -9.17 15.70 -20.18
C THR A 191 -8.90 17.20 -20.07
N GLY A 192 -8.56 17.71 -18.88
CA GLY A 192 -8.26 19.13 -18.67
C GLY A 192 -9.48 20.07 -18.72
N ARG A 193 -10.68 19.55 -18.45
CA ARG A 193 -11.92 20.34 -18.34
C ARG A 193 -11.71 21.58 -17.44
N PRO A 194 -12.16 22.78 -17.85
CA PRO A 194 -11.83 24.04 -17.17
C PRO A 194 -12.48 24.23 -15.79
N ASP A 195 -13.47 23.41 -15.46
CA ASP A 195 -14.18 23.35 -14.18
C ASP A 195 -13.60 22.29 -13.21
N ARG A 196 -12.64 21.46 -13.66
CA ARG A 196 -12.13 20.31 -12.90
C ARG A 196 -10.63 20.44 -12.60
N TYR A 197 -10.32 21.46 -11.82
CA TYR A 197 -8.99 21.73 -11.26
C TYR A 197 -8.97 21.48 -9.74
N GLY A 198 -7.77 21.44 -9.19
CA GLY A 198 -7.53 21.44 -7.75
C GLY A 198 -6.27 22.21 -7.39
N ASN A 199 -5.95 22.21 -6.10
CA ASN A 199 -4.70 22.71 -5.54
C ASN A 199 -4.28 21.85 -4.35
N GLY A 200 -3.00 21.87 -4.04
CA GLY A 200 -2.44 21.21 -2.87
C GLY A 200 -1.70 19.91 -3.16
N LEU A 201 -1.66 19.40 -4.40
CA LEU A 201 -0.64 18.39 -4.76
C LEU A 201 0.69 19.11 -4.98
N CYS A 202 1.59 19.00 -4.01
CA CYS A 202 2.87 19.71 -4.01
C CYS A 202 3.99 18.93 -4.72
N LYS A 203 4.06 17.61 -4.55
CA LYS A 203 5.16 16.78 -5.06
C LYS A 203 4.68 15.39 -5.46
N VAL A 204 5.27 14.84 -6.51
CA VAL A 204 5.11 13.44 -6.90
C VAL A 204 6.48 12.77 -6.97
N TYR A 205 6.59 11.58 -6.42
CA TYR A 205 7.81 10.77 -6.39
C TYR A 205 7.51 9.32 -6.80
N ASP A 206 8.43 8.70 -7.51
CA ASP A 206 8.74 7.28 -7.32
C ASP A 206 10.01 7.20 -6.45
N VAL A 207 10.10 6.22 -5.54
CA VAL A 207 10.99 6.22 -4.35
C VAL A 207 12.48 6.20 -4.74
N ALA A 208 13.44 7.08 -4.37
CA ALA A 208 13.63 8.11 -3.33
C ALA A 208 14.98 8.87 -3.67
N LEU A 209 15.83 9.46 -2.80
CA LEU A 209 15.84 10.59 -1.80
C LEU A 209 17.35 10.99 -1.60
N PRO A 210 17.78 12.08 -0.92
CA PRO A 210 17.04 13.13 -0.17
C PRO A 210 17.13 14.53 -0.80
N ALA A 211 16.61 15.55 -0.11
CA ALA A 211 16.46 16.91 -0.63
C ALA A 211 17.35 17.96 0.05
N ASP A 212 17.87 18.88 -0.78
CA ASP A 212 18.39 20.22 -0.50
C ASP A 212 18.19 21.03 -1.81
N ASN A 213 17.82 22.31 -1.83
CA ASN A 213 17.35 23.23 -0.79
C ASN A 213 16.46 24.33 -1.44
N CYS A 214 15.82 25.20 -0.66
CA CYS A 214 15.23 26.47 -1.14
C CYS A 214 15.45 27.56 -0.10
N THR A 215 16.36 28.49 -0.39
CA THR A 215 16.60 29.71 0.40
C THR A 215 16.25 30.93 -0.44
N GLN A 216 15.28 31.73 0.02
CA GLN A 216 14.96 33.00 -0.62
C GLN A 216 16.13 34.00 -0.49
N GLY A 217 16.32 34.82 -1.51
CA GLY A 217 17.49 35.69 -1.64
C GLY A 217 17.54 36.84 -0.63
N GLY A 218 18.67 36.99 0.03
CA GLY A 218 19.04 38.16 0.85
C GLY A 218 20.53 38.44 0.71
N SER A 219 20.91 39.68 0.37
CA SER A 219 22.30 40.00 0.05
C SER A 219 23.19 40.16 1.29
N LEU A 220 24.42 39.61 1.20
CA LEU A 220 25.66 40.06 1.85
C LEU A 220 25.77 40.05 3.39
N LEU A 221 26.88 39.45 3.86
CA LEU A 221 27.47 39.49 5.22
C LEU A 221 26.69 38.67 6.29
N ASP A 222 27.30 37.93 7.22
CA ASP A 222 28.72 37.79 7.59
C ASP A 222 29.05 36.34 8.09
N LYS A 223 30.34 36.00 8.17
CA LYS A 223 30.86 34.74 8.73
C LYS A 223 30.93 34.81 10.26
N THR A 224 30.18 33.96 10.97
CA THR A 224 30.47 33.36 12.31
C THR A 224 29.17 32.69 12.79
N THR A 225 29.09 31.43 13.23
CA THR A 225 29.95 30.71 14.18
C THR A 225 29.74 29.20 14.06
N PHE A 226 30.82 28.41 14.02
CA PHE A 226 30.78 26.97 14.33
C PHE A 226 30.81 26.79 15.85
N LYS A 227 29.88 26.03 16.45
CA LYS A 227 30.22 25.04 17.50
C LYS A 227 29.05 24.14 17.93
N SER A 228 29.43 22.93 18.33
CA SER A 228 28.61 21.87 18.90
C SER A 228 28.05 22.22 20.28
N LEU A 229 27.02 21.47 20.70
CA LEU A 229 27.18 20.50 21.81
C LEU A 229 25.94 19.62 21.97
N ALA A 230 26.20 18.35 22.31
CA ALA A 230 25.22 17.52 23.00
C ALA A 230 25.32 17.78 24.53
N ASP A 231 24.29 17.31 25.25
CA ASP A 231 24.26 17.02 26.68
C ASP A 231 23.75 18.09 27.69
N LYS A 232 22.57 17.77 28.26
CA LYS A 232 22.08 18.03 29.64
C LYS A 232 22.15 19.45 30.27
N ARG A 233 20.97 20.04 30.49
CA ARG A 233 20.28 20.19 31.81
C ARG A 233 18.92 20.90 31.65
N GLN A 234 17.82 20.32 32.12
CA GLN A 234 17.09 20.69 33.35
C GLN A 234 16.83 22.20 33.54
N PHE A 235 15.55 22.63 33.62
CA PHE A 235 14.85 22.93 34.89
C PHE A 235 13.33 23.20 34.65
N THR A 236 12.49 22.84 35.65
CA THR A 236 11.12 23.33 36.03
C THR A 236 10.23 24.09 35.00
N GLY A 237 8.92 23.87 34.88
CA GLY A 237 7.96 23.16 35.74
C GLY A 237 6.84 24.09 36.25
N VAL A 238 5.59 23.84 35.85
CA VAL A 238 4.35 24.38 36.47
C VAL A 238 3.26 23.30 36.32
N ASP A 239 2.44 23.12 37.36
CA ASP A 239 1.53 21.99 37.53
C ASP A 239 0.05 22.44 37.64
N CYS A 240 -0.85 21.54 37.27
CA CYS A 240 -2.27 21.39 37.63
C CYS A 240 -3.23 22.60 37.87
N TYR A 241 -4.38 22.59 37.18
CA TYR A 241 -5.75 22.55 37.76
C TYR A 241 -6.74 22.10 36.65
N GLN A 242 -7.33 20.90 36.66
CA GLN A 242 -8.48 20.41 37.45
C GLN A 242 -9.80 21.20 37.30
N VAL A 243 -10.72 20.68 36.46
CA VAL A 243 -12.16 20.64 36.76
C VAL A 243 -12.69 19.26 36.37
N GLN A 244 -13.35 18.59 37.31
CA GLN A 244 -13.92 17.25 37.15
C GLN A 244 -15.46 17.32 37.30
N ARG A 245 -16.18 16.48 36.55
CA ARG A 245 -17.61 16.09 36.74
C ARG A 245 -18.69 17.19 36.76
N MET A 246 -19.60 17.10 35.80
CA MET A 246 -20.99 16.72 36.13
C MET A 246 -21.52 15.68 35.12
N MET A 247 -22.20 14.65 35.61
CA MET A 247 -23.04 13.77 34.81
C MET A 247 -24.46 14.34 34.78
N SER A 248 -25.15 14.29 33.64
CA SER A 248 -26.60 14.08 33.67
C SER A 248 -27.04 13.30 32.43
N GLN A 249 -28.06 12.46 32.61
CA GLN A 249 -28.61 11.60 31.57
C GLN A 249 -29.41 12.43 30.56
N ALA A 250 -29.12 12.24 29.27
CA ALA A 250 -30.10 12.47 28.20
C ALA A 250 -29.82 11.45 27.09
N GLY A 251 -30.71 10.46 26.96
CA GLY A 251 -30.62 9.48 25.88
C GLY A 251 -30.96 10.12 24.55
N PHE A 252 -29.97 10.70 23.87
CA PHE A 252 -30.16 11.18 22.50
C PHE A 252 -30.06 10.00 21.53
N MET A 253 -31.16 9.26 21.41
CA MET A 253 -31.33 8.20 20.41
C MET A 253 -31.48 8.84 19.03
N LEU A 254 -30.36 9.30 18.46
CA LEU A 254 -30.30 9.80 17.10
C LEU A 254 -30.49 8.61 16.14
N CYS A 255 -31.74 8.32 15.80
CA CYS A 255 -32.10 7.29 14.81
C CYS A 255 -31.76 7.81 13.40
N VAL A 256 -30.46 7.86 13.09
CA VAL A 256 -29.98 8.05 11.72
C VAL A 256 -30.22 6.74 10.98
N CYS A 257 -30.91 6.82 9.85
CA CYS A 257 -31.25 5.66 9.06
C CYS A 257 -29.99 4.97 8.51
N GLY A 258 -29.72 3.76 9.01
CA GLY A 258 -29.40 2.64 8.12
C GLY A 258 -27.97 2.44 7.62
N PHE A 259 -26.97 3.17 8.12
CA PHE A 259 -25.56 2.78 7.92
C PHE A 259 -24.85 2.63 9.26
N ALA A 260 -24.89 1.41 9.81
CA ALA A 260 -23.96 1.01 10.85
C ALA A 260 -22.56 0.93 10.21
N LEU A 261 -21.72 1.93 10.44
CA LEU A 261 -20.29 1.88 10.14
C LEU A 261 -19.68 0.74 10.97
N THR A 262 -19.59 -0.45 10.38
CA THR A 262 -18.85 -1.58 10.94
C THR A 262 -17.37 -1.25 10.87
N PHE A 263 -16.86 -0.59 11.91
CA PHE A 263 -15.42 -0.49 12.14
C PHE A 263 -14.83 -1.90 12.07
N GLY A 264 -13.88 -2.10 11.15
CA GLY A 264 -13.24 -3.38 10.92
C GLY A 264 -12.72 -3.96 12.23
N GLN A 265 -13.14 -5.19 12.55
CA GLN A 265 -12.73 -5.85 13.78
C GLN A 265 -11.20 -5.97 13.80
N GLN A 266 -10.58 -5.36 14.81
CA GLN A 266 -9.12 -5.23 14.92
C GLN A 266 -8.59 -5.93 16.18
N VAL A 267 -7.44 -6.57 16.03
CA VAL A 267 -6.62 -7.11 17.12
C VAL A 267 -5.21 -6.53 16.98
N SER A 268 -4.61 -6.07 18.08
CA SER A 268 -3.19 -5.73 18.12
C SER A 268 -2.46 -6.51 19.20
N VAL A 269 -1.26 -6.97 18.85
CA VAL A 269 -0.39 -7.82 19.66
C VAL A 269 0.96 -7.12 19.81
N ASN A 270 1.37 -6.85 21.05
CA ASN A 270 2.69 -6.32 21.37
C ASN A 270 3.61 -7.47 21.77
N LEU A 271 4.55 -7.82 20.90
CA LEU A 271 5.44 -8.99 21.06
C LEU A 271 6.68 -8.69 21.90
N LYS A 272 6.83 -7.45 22.40
CA LYS A 272 7.75 -7.16 23.50
C LYS A 272 7.13 -7.59 24.84
N THR A 273 5.89 -7.17 25.10
CA THR A 273 5.25 -7.34 26.42
C THR A 273 4.27 -8.50 26.51
N GLY A 274 3.87 -9.11 25.39
CA GLY A 274 2.78 -10.09 25.29
C GLY A 274 1.38 -9.49 25.43
N VAL A 275 1.25 -8.16 25.51
CA VAL A 275 -0.05 -7.48 25.67
C VAL A 275 -0.85 -7.56 24.37
N VAL A 276 -2.11 -7.99 24.49
CA VAL A 276 -3.09 -8.07 23.40
C VAL A 276 -4.19 -7.03 23.65
N THR A 277 -4.63 -6.35 22.59
CA THR A 277 -5.76 -5.42 22.60
C THR A 277 -6.71 -5.75 21.45
N GLY A 278 -8.00 -5.46 21.62
CA GLY A 278 -9.05 -5.98 20.76
C GLY A 278 -9.67 -7.28 21.29
N SER A 279 -10.73 -7.76 20.64
CA SER A 279 -11.51 -8.92 21.11
C SER A 279 -11.22 -10.16 20.26
N VAL A 280 -10.32 -11.02 20.77
CA VAL A 280 -9.97 -12.31 20.15
C VAL A 280 -11.03 -13.35 20.52
N THR A 281 -12.02 -13.52 19.64
CA THR A 281 -13.07 -14.54 19.76
C THR A 281 -13.42 -15.14 18.40
N ALA A 282 -13.86 -16.39 18.36
CA ALA A 282 -14.28 -17.06 17.13
C ALA A 282 -15.43 -16.33 16.40
N ALA A 283 -16.32 -15.67 17.15
CA ALA A 283 -17.35 -14.78 16.60
C ALA A 283 -16.73 -13.63 15.77
N ASN A 284 -15.63 -13.06 16.25
CA ASN A 284 -14.85 -12.05 15.54
C ASN A 284 -13.83 -12.63 14.54
N GLY A 285 -13.88 -13.95 14.28
CA GLY A 285 -12.96 -14.62 13.37
C GLY A 285 -11.52 -14.72 13.87
N PHE A 286 -11.27 -14.52 15.17
CA PHE A 286 -9.94 -14.58 15.77
C PHE A 286 -9.88 -15.66 16.85
N GLN A 287 -8.91 -16.58 16.76
CA GLN A 287 -8.72 -17.62 17.79
C GLN A 287 -7.22 -17.82 18.06
N TRP A 288 -6.80 -17.71 19.32
CA TRP A 288 -5.44 -18.10 19.70
C TRP A 288 -5.26 -19.62 19.57
N ILE A 289 -4.25 -20.03 18.82
CA ILE A 289 -3.68 -21.39 18.89
C ILE A 289 -2.59 -21.41 19.97
N SER A 290 -1.76 -20.36 19.99
CA SER A 290 -0.81 -20.08 21.08
C SER A 290 -0.70 -18.58 21.28
N GLN A 291 -1.06 -18.08 22.46
CA GLN A 291 -0.97 -16.65 22.80
C GLN A 291 0.44 -16.30 23.30
N PRO A 292 1.03 -15.16 22.89
CA PRO A 292 2.30 -14.70 23.45
C PRO A 292 2.26 -14.55 24.97
N PRO A 293 3.27 -15.05 25.70
CA PRO A 293 3.34 -14.91 27.15
C PRO A 293 3.48 -13.44 27.53
N VAL A 294 2.75 -13.01 28.56
CA VAL A 294 2.86 -11.66 29.10
C VAL A 294 4.15 -11.55 29.91
N VAL A 295 5.10 -10.76 29.43
CA VAL A 295 6.41 -10.53 30.06
C VAL A 295 6.59 -9.02 30.31
N PRO A 296 6.16 -8.50 31.47
CA PRO A 296 6.30 -7.07 31.79
C PRO A 296 7.76 -6.63 31.74
N GLY A 297 8.02 -5.47 31.13
CA GLY A 297 9.36 -4.89 31.05
C GLY A 297 10.31 -5.54 30.03
N ASN A 298 9.93 -6.62 29.34
CA ASN A 298 10.71 -7.11 28.21
C ASN A 298 10.72 -6.05 27.08
N THR A 299 11.92 -5.76 26.57
CA THR A 299 12.16 -4.78 25.51
C THR A 299 12.51 -5.44 24.17
N GLN A 300 12.79 -6.75 24.17
CA GLN A 300 13.18 -7.53 23.00
C GLN A 300 11.97 -7.93 22.15
N CYS A 301 12.14 -7.96 20.84
CA CYS A 301 11.10 -8.36 19.89
C CYS A 301 11.17 -9.87 19.62
N ASN A 302 10.94 -10.66 20.68
CA ASN A 302 11.11 -12.12 20.71
C ASN A 302 9.90 -12.88 21.25
N GLY A 303 8.81 -12.20 21.63
CA GLY A 303 7.55 -12.85 21.97
C GLY A 303 7.02 -13.64 20.77
N ARG A 304 6.44 -14.82 21.04
CA ARG A 304 5.97 -15.76 20.02
C ARG A 304 4.51 -16.12 20.23
N GLY A 305 3.78 -16.31 19.14
CA GLY A 305 2.39 -16.75 19.16
C GLY A 305 1.95 -17.26 17.80
N VAL A 306 0.75 -17.85 17.76
CA VAL A 306 0.04 -18.25 16.55
C VAL A 306 -1.43 -17.90 16.73
N LEU A 307 -1.95 -17.02 15.86
CA LEU A 307 -3.34 -16.61 15.82
C LEU A 307 -4.01 -17.18 14.56
N LYS A 308 -5.14 -17.85 14.73
CA LYS A 308 -6.00 -18.29 13.62
C LYS A 308 -7.00 -17.18 13.25
N LEU A 309 -7.15 -16.97 11.95
CA LEU A 309 -8.04 -16.01 11.30
C LEU A 309 -9.07 -16.77 10.46
N THR A 310 -10.35 -16.75 10.82
CA THR A 310 -11.40 -17.46 10.07
C THR A 310 -12.10 -16.53 9.07
N PHE A 311 -11.81 -16.68 7.79
CA PHE A 311 -12.45 -15.90 6.71
C PHE A 311 -13.93 -16.25 6.52
N GLY A 312 -14.67 -15.37 5.84
CA GLY A 312 -16.10 -15.56 5.56
C GLY A 312 -16.74 -14.37 4.85
N PRO A 313 -18.07 -14.37 4.63
CA PRO A 313 -18.74 -13.34 3.83
C PRO A 313 -18.56 -11.89 4.30
N GLN A 314 -18.32 -11.67 5.59
CA GLN A 314 -18.06 -10.34 6.18
C GLN A 314 -16.56 -10.07 6.44
N ARG A 315 -15.70 -11.05 6.14
CA ARG A 315 -14.27 -11.10 6.46
C ARG A 315 -13.53 -11.67 5.25
N VAL A 316 -13.46 -10.87 4.18
CA VAL A 316 -12.95 -11.31 2.86
C VAL A 316 -11.48 -10.95 2.65
N ARG A 317 -10.94 -10.03 3.47
CA ARG A 317 -9.54 -9.61 3.45
C ARG A 317 -9.04 -9.38 4.88
N ALA A 318 -7.87 -9.94 5.19
CA ALA A 318 -7.12 -9.62 6.40
C ALA A 318 -5.96 -8.67 6.05
N HIS A 319 -5.91 -7.51 6.70
CA HIS A 319 -4.83 -6.53 6.57
C HIS A 319 -3.95 -6.60 7.82
N ILE A 320 -2.68 -6.93 7.63
CA ILE A 320 -1.72 -7.31 8.69
C ILE A 320 -0.56 -6.30 8.68
N GLN A 321 -0.59 -5.36 9.61
CA GLN A 321 0.46 -4.37 9.80
C GLN A 321 1.47 -4.87 10.83
N MET A 322 2.76 -4.84 10.49
CA MET A 322 3.85 -5.37 11.28
C MET A 322 4.92 -4.31 11.53
N THR A 323 5.31 -4.13 12.80
CA THR A 323 6.47 -3.32 13.18
C THR A 323 7.62 -4.24 13.53
N LEU A 324 8.75 -4.10 12.83
CA LEU A 324 9.95 -4.91 13.00
C LEU A 324 11.14 -4.08 13.53
N THR A 325 12.16 -4.77 14.07
CA THR A 325 13.49 -4.19 14.28
C THR A 325 14.19 -3.91 12.95
N ASN A 326 15.26 -3.11 12.96
CA ASN A 326 16.08 -2.85 11.77
C ASN A 326 16.78 -4.11 11.22
N ASN A 327 16.97 -5.13 12.06
CA ASN A 327 17.69 -6.37 11.75
C ASN A 327 16.87 -7.57 12.27
N PRO A 328 15.77 -7.93 11.59
CA PRO A 328 15.07 -9.19 11.81
C PRO A 328 15.97 -10.39 11.51
N THR A 329 15.76 -11.49 12.24
CA THR A 329 16.51 -12.75 12.07
C THR A 329 15.59 -13.96 12.15
N GLY A 330 15.84 -14.98 11.33
CA GLY A 330 15.04 -16.19 11.24
C GLY A 330 13.58 -15.92 10.81
N ALA A 331 12.67 -16.78 11.24
CA ALA A 331 11.24 -16.69 10.88
C ALA A 331 10.51 -15.60 11.68
N THR A 332 10.51 -14.35 11.20
CA THR A 332 9.90 -13.23 11.96
C THR A 332 8.39 -13.15 11.88
N PHE A 333 7.80 -13.49 10.73
CA PHE A 333 6.39 -13.82 10.57
C PHE A 333 6.24 -14.99 9.60
N HIS A 334 5.14 -15.72 9.75
CA HIS A 334 4.70 -16.74 8.81
C HIS A 334 3.17 -16.75 8.79
N ILE A 335 2.59 -16.51 7.61
CA ILE A 335 1.15 -16.53 7.35
C ILE A 335 0.86 -17.69 6.37
N GLY A 336 -0.11 -18.55 6.65
CA GLY A 336 -0.44 -19.70 5.79
C GLY A 336 -1.86 -20.23 6.02
N ASP A 337 -2.49 -20.88 5.03
CA ASP A 337 -3.81 -21.52 5.17
C ASP A 337 -3.78 -23.01 5.54
N SER A 338 -2.63 -23.55 5.94
CA SER A 338 -2.54 -24.81 6.67
C SER A 338 -2.20 -24.61 8.15
N ALA A 339 -2.82 -25.43 9.02
CA ALA A 339 -2.47 -25.51 10.43
C ALA A 339 -1.07 -26.11 10.67
N THR A 340 -0.49 -26.72 9.64
CA THR A 340 0.80 -27.41 9.69
C THR A 340 1.85 -26.85 8.74
N ASN A 341 1.58 -25.70 8.08
CA ASN A 341 2.60 -24.98 7.32
C ASN A 341 3.89 -24.78 8.14
N ASP A 342 5.02 -25.14 7.55
CA ASP A 342 6.30 -25.14 8.25
C ASP A 342 7.34 -24.16 7.70
N GLY A 343 7.12 -23.52 6.54
CA GLY A 343 7.93 -22.42 6.04
C GLY A 343 8.66 -22.67 4.72
N TYR A 344 8.24 -23.65 3.89
CA TYR A 344 8.86 -23.97 2.60
C TYR A 344 7.90 -24.65 1.59
N ALA A 345 6.62 -24.27 1.55
CA ALA A 345 5.55 -25.05 0.87
C ALA A 345 5.54 -26.50 1.35
N GLY A 346 5.30 -26.65 2.65
CA GLY A 346 5.30 -27.94 3.31
C GLY A 346 4.35 -27.93 4.50
N ASP A 347 3.43 -28.89 4.47
CA ASP A 347 2.43 -29.20 5.48
C ASP A 347 2.57 -30.71 5.84
N TYR A 348 1.94 -31.18 6.92
CA TYR A 348 2.00 -32.57 7.39
C TYR A 348 0.91 -33.49 6.76
N GLY A 349 0.46 -33.19 5.55
CA GLY A 349 -0.65 -33.82 4.85
C GLY A 349 -2.02 -33.42 5.40
N THR A 350 -2.22 -32.15 5.79
CA THR A 350 -3.47 -31.68 6.42
C THR A 350 -4.36 -30.83 5.52
N GLN A 351 -3.77 -30.10 4.58
CA GLN A 351 -4.45 -29.32 3.56
C GLN A 351 -3.61 -29.34 2.26
N ALA A 352 -4.23 -29.70 1.13
CA ALA A 352 -3.62 -29.53 -0.20
C ALA A 352 -3.66 -28.08 -0.70
N ASN A 353 -4.36 -27.19 0.01
CA ASN A 353 -4.27 -25.74 -0.12
C ASN A 353 -3.56 -25.16 1.12
N ASP A 354 -2.25 -25.02 1.01
CA ASP A 354 -1.30 -24.69 2.08
C ASP A 354 -0.36 -23.53 1.67
N ALA A 355 -0.89 -22.53 0.96
CA ALA A 355 -0.11 -21.38 0.50
C ALA A 355 0.50 -20.59 1.67
N GLU A 356 1.74 -20.13 1.53
CA GLU A 356 2.47 -19.41 2.58
C GLU A 356 2.96 -18.02 2.12
N VAL A 357 2.89 -17.05 3.01
CA VAL A 357 3.64 -15.80 2.93
C VAL A 357 4.43 -15.62 4.23
N HIS A 358 5.75 -15.70 4.14
CA HIS A 358 6.62 -15.68 5.32
C HIS A 358 7.91 -14.91 5.08
N SER A 359 8.62 -14.64 6.17
CA SER A 359 9.97 -14.06 6.16
C SER A 359 11.03 -15.05 6.62
N ILE A 360 12.23 -14.97 6.04
CA ILE A 360 13.47 -15.43 6.70
C ILE A 360 14.49 -14.29 6.65
N ASP A 361 14.99 -13.88 7.81
CA ASP A 361 15.82 -12.68 7.99
C ASP A 361 15.17 -11.44 7.38
N LYS A 362 15.72 -10.86 6.30
CA LYS A 362 15.15 -9.74 5.54
C LYS A 362 14.50 -10.13 4.21
N THR A 363 14.44 -11.43 3.91
CA THR A 363 13.86 -11.96 2.67
C THR A 363 12.40 -12.30 2.89
N ILE A 364 11.53 -11.87 1.97
CA ILE A 364 10.13 -12.32 1.91
C ILE A 364 10.00 -13.43 0.88
N TYR A 365 9.12 -14.39 1.17
CA TYR A 365 8.78 -15.51 0.30
C TYR A 365 7.26 -15.62 0.16
N PHE A 366 6.83 -16.01 -1.04
CA PHE A 366 5.46 -16.37 -1.36
C PHE A 366 5.49 -17.75 -2.00
N TYR A 367 4.86 -18.70 -1.32
CA TYR A 367 4.69 -20.07 -1.75
C TYR A 367 3.22 -20.29 -2.08
N GLY A 368 2.97 -20.93 -3.20
CA GLY A 368 1.65 -21.44 -3.55
C GLY A 368 1.47 -22.84 -2.99
N ARG A 369 0.22 -23.30 -3.03
CA ARG A 369 -0.19 -24.61 -2.57
C ARG A 369 0.56 -25.78 -3.18
N ASP A 370 0.43 -26.90 -2.52
CA ASP A 370 1.12 -28.14 -2.81
C ASP A 370 0.94 -28.64 -4.25
N GLN A 371 1.94 -29.40 -4.72
CA GLN A 371 2.02 -29.99 -6.07
C GLN A 371 1.83 -29.00 -7.25
N SER A 372 1.97 -27.69 -7.03
CA SER A 372 1.84 -26.65 -8.06
C SER A 372 2.67 -26.94 -9.33
N PRO A 373 2.05 -27.30 -10.48
CA PRO A 373 2.80 -27.82 -11.62
C PRO A 373 3.77 -26.78 -12.21
N GLY A 374 5.01 -27.19 -12.45
CA GLY A 374 6.05 -26.37 -13.09
C GLY A 374 6.79 -25.39 -12.17
N VAL A 375 6.52 -25.38 -10.85
CA VAL A 375 7.34 -24.63 -9.87
C VAL A 375 8.03 -25.59 -8.89
N SER A 376 9.32 -25.37 -8.66
CA SER A 376 10.10 -26.17 -7.71
C SER A 376 9.70 -25.79 -6.28
N TYR A 377 9.21 -26.76 -5.52
CA TYR A 377 8.73 -26.58 -4.13
C TYR A 377 7.73 -25.43 -3.97
N GLY A 378 6.75 -25.29 -4.88
CA GLY A 378 5.65 -24.32 -4.75
C GLY A 378 6.03 -22.83 -4.80
N LEU A 379 7.33 -22.46 -4.86
CA LEU A 379 7.78 -21.08 -4.76
C LEU A 379 7.26 -20.23 -5.93
N LEU A 380 6.40 -19.26 -5.62
CA LEU A 380 5.87 -18.31 -6.61
C LEU A 380 6.77 -17.08 -6.72
N TYR A 381 7.30 -16.59 -5.59
CA TYR A 381 8.14 -15.40 -5.57
C TYR A 381 9.01 -15.33 -4.31
N SER A 382 10.18 -14.73 -4.42
CA SER A 382 10.98 -14.31 -3.26
C SER A 382 11.73 -13.02 -3.55
N ARG A 383 12.02 -12.24 -2.50
CA ARG A 383 12.84 -11.03 -2.62
C ARG A 383 13.67 -10.77 -1.36
N ALA A 384 14.98 -10.82 -1.53
CA ALA A 384 15.95 -10.47 -0.50
C ALA A 384 15.89 -8.97 -0.17
N ASN A 385 16.21 -8.62 1.08
CA ASN A 385 16.20 -7.24 1.59
C ASN A 385 14.86 -6.51 1.40
N PHE A 386 13.74 -7.24 1.45
CA PHE A 386 12.42 -6.65 1.36
C PHE A 386 11.96 -6.02 2.68
N LEU A 387 12.25 -6.65 3.83
CA LEU A 387 11.76 -6.18 5.13
C LEU A 387 12.44 -4.87 5.57
N THR A 388 11.59 -3.91 5.94
CA THR A 388 11.97 -2.67 6.64
C THR A 388 11.41 -2.72 8.07
N THR A 389 11.40 -1.58 8.78
CA THR A 389 10.80 -1.47 10.12
C THR A 389 9.28 -1.53 10.13
N ASN A 390 8.61 -1.31 8.99
CA ASN A 390 7.16 -1.40 8.85
C ASN A 390 6.84 -2.20 7.59
N VAL A 391 6.15 -3.32 7.77
CA VAL A 391 5.69 -4.15 6.65
C VAL A 391 4.19 -4.38 6.80
N ILE A 392 3.48 -4.20 5.71
CA ILE A 392 2.05 -4.48 5.59
C ILE A 392 1.92 -5.72 4.72
N VAL A 393 1.06 -6.66 5.12
CA VAL A 393 0.65 -7.80 4.28
C VAL A 393 -0.86 -7.85 4.22
N ASP A 394 -1.43 -7.92 3.02
CA ASP A 394 -2.86 -8.15 2.81
C ASP A 394 -3.06 -9.56 2.24
N ILE A 395 -4.00 -10.29 2.83
CA ILE A 395 -4.38 -11.66 2.44
C ILE A 395 -5.86 -11.66 2.05
N LYS A 396 -6.15 -12.20 0.86
CA LYS A 396 -7.48 -12.48 0.32
C LYS A 396 -7.42 -13.82 -0.42
N ASP A 397 -8.59 -14.37 -0.72
CA ASP A 397 -8.74 -15.46 -1.68
C ASP A 397 -7.89 -15.24 -2.95
N GLU A 398 -7.04 -16.22 -3.28
CA GLU A 398 -6.13 -16.27 -4.44
C GLU A 398 -5.17 -15.06 -4.57
N LEU A 399 -5.05 -14.23 -3.53
CA LEU A 399 -4.30 -12.97 -3.58
C LEU A 399 -3.53 -12.69 -2.29
N ALA A 400 -2.25 -12.34 -2.45
CA ALA A 400 -1.44 -11.78 -1.38
C ALA A 400 -0.64 -10.58 -1.87
N SER A 401 -0.59 -9.51 -1.07
CA SER A 401 0.33 -8.40 -1.29
C SER A 401 1.15 -8.10 -0.06
N ALA A 402 2.34 -7.53 -0.28
CA ALA A 402 3.18 -6.99 0.77
C ALA A 402 3.72 -5.61 0.38
N ASP A 403 3.67 -4.64 1.29
CA ASP A 403 4.36 -3.35 1.19
C ASP A 403 5.38 -3.22 2.33
N SER A 404 6.60 -2.77 2.03
CA SER A 404 7.60 -2.39 3.03
C SER A 404 7.86 -0.88 3.08
N GLY A 405 6.98 -0.08 2.47
CA GLY A 405 7.12 1.34 2.21
C GLY A 405 8.04 1.61 1.01
N ASN A 406 9.19 0.93 0.97
CA ASN A 406 10.20 1.04 -0.09
C ASN A 406 9.93 0.13 -1.29
N SER A 407 9.03 -0.85 -1.15
CA SER A 407 8.66 -1.75 -2.24
C SER A 407 7.30 -2.37 -1.96
N PHE A 408 6.46 -2.40 -3.01
CA PHE A 408 5.26 -3.20 -3.05
C PHE A 408 5.49 -4.51 -3.82
N LEU A 409 4.72 -5.53 -3.48
CA LEU A 409 4.59 -6.81 -4.15
C LEU A 409 3.11 -7.17 -4.15
N LEU A 410 2.57 -7.58 -5.29
CA LEU A 410 1.27 -8.22 -5.39
C LEU A 410 1.45 -9.53 -6.15
N ILE A 411 0.82 -10.59 -5.65
CA ILE A 411 0.67 -11.84 -6.37
C ILE A 411 -0.82 -12.18 -6.36
N ASN A 412 -1.37 -12.32 -7.56
CA ASN A 412 -2.70 -12.85 -7.82
C ASN A 412 -2.51 -14.18 -8.53
N SER A 413 -2.95 -15.28 -7.92
CA SER A 413 -2.75 -16.64 -8.46
C SER A 413 -3.73 -17.64 -7.83
N PRO A 414 -4.35 -18.53 -8.63
CA PRO A 414 -5.20 -19.64 -8.13
C PRO A 414 -4.40 -20.76 -7.42
N ARG A 415 -3.16 -20.46 -7.03
CA ARG A 415 -2.27 -21.27 -6.19
C ARG A 415 -2.08 -20.65 -4.81
N LEU A 416 -2.55 -19.43 -4.57
CA LEU A 416 -2.56 -18.79 -3.25
C LEU A 416 -3.83 -19.19 -2.47
N PHE A 417 -3.98 -18.58 -1.29
CA PHE A 417 -4.97 -18.88 -0.26
C PHE A 417 -6.38 -19.24 -0.77
N ALA A 418 -6.90 -20.39 -0.35
CA ALA A 418 -8.15 -20.99 -0.82
C ALA A 418 -9.37 -20.62 0.04
N LEU A 419 -9.74 -19.33 0.10
CA LEU A 419 -10.64 -18.78 1.13
C LEU A 419 -12.11 -18.67 0.68
N ASN A 420 -12.38 -18.73 -0.62
CA ASN A 420 -13.72 -18.68 -1.19
C ASN A 420 -14.44 -20.04 -1.13
N GLY A 421 -13.74 -21.11 -0.76
CA GLY A 421 -14.32 -22.44 -0.55
C GLY A 421 -14.01 -23.42 -1.66
N GLN A 422 -12.85 -23.25 -2.29
CA GLN A 422 -12.22 -24.21 -3.19
C GLN A 422 -12.10 -25.58 -2.50
N SER A 423 -12.21 -26.65 -3.28
CA SER A 423 -12.03 -28.01 -2.77
C SER A 423 -10.59 -28.25 -2.31
N ASP A 424 -10.46 -28.91 -1.17
CA ASP A 424 -9.19 -29.49 -0.73
C ASP A 424 -9.14 -30.99 -1.07
N PHE A 425 -7.95 -31.51 -1.36
CA PHE A 425 -7.74 -32.90 -1.77
C PHE A 425 -7.21 -33.80 -0.65
N GLU A 426 -6.78 -33.22 0.47
CA GLU A 426 -6.26 -33.94 1.64
C GLU A 426 -7.13 -33.70 2.87
N GLY A 427 -7.66 -32.49 3.03
CA GLY A 427 -8.51 -32.08 4.13
C GLY A 427 -9.95 -31.70 3.72
N PRO A 428 -10.74 -31.17 4.67
CA PRO A 428 -11.97 -30.44 4.36
C PRO A 428 -11.64 -29.07 3.75
N VAL A 429 -12.63 -28.45 3.07
CA VAL A 429 -12.56 -27.04 2.64
C VAL A 429 -12.19 -26.16 3.83
N ASN A 430 -11.00 -25.55 3.78
CA ASN A 430 -10.52 -24.66 4.83
C ASN A 430 -10.86 -23.19 4.50
N LYS A 431 -11.07 -22.38 5.55
CA LYS A 431 -11.17 -20.91 5.49
C LYS A 431 -10.37 -20.22 6.60
N ASP A 432 -9.53 -20.98 7.29
CA ASP A 432 -8.67 -20.51 8.37
C ASP A 432 -7.27 -20.20 7.84
N VAL A 433 -6.81 -18.97 8.06
CA VAL A 433 -5.41 -18.55 7.87
C VAL A 433 -4.74 -18.43 9.24
N TYR A 434 -3.56 -18.99 9.39
CA TYR A 434 -2.76 -18.95 10.60
C TYR A 434 -1.68 -17.89 10.47
N VAL A 435 -1.53 -17.04 11.49
CA VAL A 435 -0.52 -15.99 11.56
C VAL A 435 0.39 -16.26 12.75
N ALA A 436 1.59 -16.74 12.46
CA ALA A 436 2.65 -17.02 13.42
C ALA A 436 3.63 -15.84 13.52
N MET A 437 4.10 -15.61 14.75
CA MET A 437 4.86 -14.43 15.15
C MET A 437 6.19 -14.87 15.76
N ASN A 438 7.32 -14.44 15.20
CA ASN A 438 8.69 -14.85 15.57
C ASN A 438 8.92 -16.39 15.59
N GLN A 439 8.14 -17.12 14.79
CA GLN A 439 8.22 -18.57 14.55
C GLN A 439 7.38 -18.95 13.31
N VAL A 440 7.52 -20.19 12.85
CA VAL A 440 6.61 -20.81 11.87
C VAL A 440 5.34 -21.37 12.55
N ILE A 441 4.27 -21.61 11.79
CA ILE A 441 2.94 -22.00 12.32
C ILE A 441 2.99 -23.28 13.16
N THR A 442 3.74 -24.29 12.71
CA THR A 442 3.99 -25.53 13.47
C THR A 442 4.76 -25.37 14.80
N GLY A 443 5.32 -24.18 15.10
CA GLY A 443 6.10 -23.97 16.33
C GLY A 443 7.43 -24.74 16.38
N ARG A 444 7.93 -25.19 15.22
CA ARG A 444 9.21 -25.92 15.07
C ARG A 444 10.38 -25.17 15.70
N GLN A 445 11.10 -25.83 16.60
CA GLN A 445 12.19 -25.22 17.39
C GLN A 445 13.44 -24.90 16.55
N ASP A 446 13.61 -25.54 15.40
CA ASP A 446 14.63 -25.23 14.40
C ASP A 446 14.26 -24.04 13.49
N ARG A 447 13.02 -23.54 13.57
CA ARG A 447 12.47 -22.48 12.68
C ARG A 447 11.85 -21.34 13.47
N LEU A 448 12.67 -20.78 14.34
CA LEU A 448 12.34 -19.65 15.19
C LEU A 448 12.90 -18.35 14.59
N GLY A 449 12.35 -17.21 15.00
CA GLY A 449 12.86 -15.89 14.63
C GLY A 449 12.90 -14.92 15.81
N THR A 450 13.46 -13.75 15.55
CA THR A 450 13.31 -12.54 16.36
C THR A 450 13.29 -11.30 15.46
N GLY A 451 12.57 -10.27 15.87
CA GLY A 451 12.53 -8.99 15.17
C GLY A 451 11.13 -8.41 15.03
N LEU A 452 10.08 -9.23 14.98
CA LEU A 452 8.71 -8.75 14.95
C LEU A 452 8.32 -8.24 16.35
N CYS A 453 8.06 -6.93 16.46
CA CYS A 453 7.83 -6.23 17.73
C CYS A 453 6.34 -5.97 18.02
N LYS A 454 5.55 -5.72 16.98
CA LYS A 454 4.11 -5.45 17.08
C LYS A 454 3.44 -5.98 15.82
N MET A 455 2.23 -6.49 15.97
CA MET A 455 1.32 -6.82 14.88
C MET A 455 -0.04 -6.16 15.12
N ILE A 456 -0.70 -5.74 14.05
CA ILE A 456 -2.09 -5.27 14.03
C ILE A 456 -2.79 -6.00 12.88
N ILE A 457 -3.91 -6.65 13.16
CA ILE A 457 -4.69 -7.37 12.15
C ILE A 457 -6.07 -6.76 12.12
N THR A 458 -6.52 -6.32 10.95
CA THR A 458 -7.81 -5.67 10.73
C THR A 458 -8.57 -6.40 9.64
N TRP A 459 -9.84 -6.73 9.90
CA TRP A 459 -10.73 -7.29 8.90
C TRP A 459 -11.32 -6.21 7.99
N PHE A 460 -11.38 -6.50 6.69
CA PHE A 460 -12.19 -5.77 5.72
C PHE A 460 -13.31 -6.68 5.17
N SER A 461 -14.50 -6.09 5.03
CA SER A 461 -15.62 -6.67 4.29
C SER A 461 -15.46 -6.44 2.79
N SER A 462 -16.31 -7.13 2.00
CA SER A 462 -16.57 -6.80 0.60
C SER A 462 -17.19 -5.41 0.45
#